data_AF-A0A3B1AHT0-F1
#
_entry.id   AF-A0A3B1AHT0-F1
#
_cell.length_a   1.000
_cell.length_b   1.000
_cell.length_c   1.000
_cell.angle_alpha   90.00
_cell.angle_beta   90.00
_cell.angle_gamma   90.00
#
_symmetry.space_group_name_H-M   'P 1'
#
loop_
_entity.id
_entity.type
_entity.pdbx_description
1 polymer ?
#
loop_
_entity_poly.entity_id
_entity_poly.type
_entity_poly.pdbx_seq_one_letter_code
_entity_poly.pdbx_strand_id
1 'polypeptide(L)' 'TKLDGQVITPVFKEVKEGHARILSMFAKKARGMMTRYIIQNRIKDAAQLKNFDLGGYIFQPTLSDHKTIEFHRMMD' A
#
# COMPACT_ATOMS: atom_id res chain seq x y z
N THR A 1 -3.13 21.99 15.55
CA THR A 1 -3.06 20.60 16.04
C THR A 1 -1.91 19.89 15.36
N LYS A 2 -0.92 19.39 16.12
CA LYS A 2 0.23 18.67 15.56
C LYS A 2 0.09 17.20 15.98
N LEU A 3 0.17 16.28 15.03
CA LEU A 3 0.11 14.85 15.32
C LEU A 3 1.48 14.43 15.88
N ASP A 4 1.51 13.78 17.04
CA ASP A 4 2.73 13.20 17.58
C ASP A 4 2.83 11.75 17.12
N GLY A 5 3.55 11.54 16.01
CA GLY A 5 3.71 10.24 15.39
C GLY A 5 4.22 10.31 13.95
N GLN A 6 4.84 9.22 13.49
CA GLN A 6 5.27 9.08 12.10
C GLN A 6 4.05 8.85 11.21
N VAL A 7 3.93 9.64 10.14
CA VAL A 7 2.89 9.47 9.12
C VAL A 7 3.48 8.62 7.98
N ILE A 8 2.81 7.52 7.67
CA ILE A 8 3.18 6.60 6.60
C ILE A 8 2.04 6.55 5.58
N THR A 9 2.40 6.59 4.30
CA THR A 9 1.47 6.66 3.17
C THR A 9 1.63 5.41 2.30
N PRO A 10 0.72 4.42 2.43
CA PRO A 10 0.60 3.34 1.46
C PRO A 10 0.10 3.87 0.11
N VAL A 11 0.83 3.59 -0.96
CA VAL A 11 0.49 3.98 -2.33
C VAL A 11 0.24 2.72 -3.16
N PHE A 12 -0.92 2.67 -3.83
CA PHE A 12 -1.34 1.54 -4.64
C PHE A 12 -1.36 1.95 -6.11
N LYS A 13 -0.53 1.30 -6.92
CA LYS A 13 -0.42 1.52 -8.36
C LYS A 13 -0.80 0.27 -9.14
N GLU A 14 -1.37 0.51 -10.30
CA GLU A 14 -1.68 -0.49 -11.30
C GLU A 14 -0.63 -0.41 -12.40
N VAL A 15 -0.07 -1.55 -12.79
CA VAL A 15 0.94 -1.64 -13.85
C VAL A 15 0.26 -2.16 -15.10
N LYS A 16 0.31 -1.36 -16.17
CA LYS A 16 -0.14 -1.75 -17.50
C LYS A 16 0.91 -1.33 -18.52
N GLU A 17 1.31 -2.24 -19.41
CA GLU A 17 2.34 -1.98 -20.45
C GLU A 17 3.63 -1.38 -19.86
N GLY A 18 4.08 -1.90 -18.72
CA GLY A 18 5.29 -1.42 -18.03
C GLY A 18 5.13 -0.09 -17.27
N HIS A 19 3.97 0.56 -17.33
CA HIS A 19 3.73 1.85 -16.69
C HIS A 19 2.88 1.69 -15.42
N ALA A 20 3.44 2.11 -14.27
CA ALA A 20 2.75 2.13 -12.99
C ALA A 20 1.98 3.44 -12.78
N ARG A 21 0.66 3.36 -12.57
CA ARG A 21 -0.20 4.53 -12.35
C ARG A 21 -1.24 4.30 -11.27
N ILE A 22 -1.63 5.37 -10.56
CA ILE A 22 -2.71 5.30 -9.57
C ILE A 22 -4.04 5.35 -10.32
N LEU A 23 -4.81 4.27 -10.25
CA LEU A 23 -6.20 4.26 -10.71
C LEU A 23 -7.12 4.43 -9.50
N SER A 24 -7.77 5.59 -9.39
CA SER A 24 -8.51 6.02 -8.19
C SER A 24 -9.49 5.01 -7.64
N MET A 25 -10.22 4.27 -8.49
CA MET A 25 -11.18 3.25 -8.04
C MET A 25 -10.49 2.06 -7.36
N PHE A 26 -9.43 1.54 -7.98
CA PHE A 26 -8.64 0.44 -7.41
C PHE A 26 -7.89 0.89 -6.16
N ALA A 27 -7.28 2.08 -6.17
CA ALA A 27 -6.59 2.64 -5.02
C ALA A 27 -7.52 2.82 -3.81
N LYS A 28 -8.78 3.26 -4.01
CA LYS A 28 -9.79 3.33 -2.94
C LYS A 28 -10.10 1.95 -2.36
N LYS A 29 -10.32 0.94 -3.22
CA LYS A 29 -10.56 -0.45 -2.79
C LYS A 29 -9.35 -1.01 -2.03
N ALA A 30 -8.14 -0.79 -2.53
CA ALA A 30 -6.89 -1.25 -1.94
C ALA A 30 -6.65 -0.67 -0.55
N ARG A 31 -6.93 0.63 -0.35
CA ARG A 31 -6.89 1.26 0.98
C ARG A 31 -7.84 0.59 1.96
N GLY A 32 -9.07 0.29 1.53
CA GLY A 32 -10.03 -0.46 2.36
C GLY A 32 -9.53 -1.86 2.73
N MET A 33 -8.92 -2.57 1.76
CA MET A 33 -8.32 -3.89 2.01
C MET A 33 -7.15 -3.82 2.98
N MET A 34 -6.25 -2.85 2.83
CA MET A 34 -5.13 -2.61 3.74
C MET A 34 -5.63 -2.32 5.16
N THR A 35 -6.62 -1.45 5.31
CA THR A 35 -7.22 -1.17 6.62
C THR A 35 -7.81 -2.44 7.25
N ARG A 36 -8.54 -3.24 6.48
CA ARG A 36 -9.05 -4.53 6.95
C ARG A 36 -7.92 -5.48 7.38
N TYR A 37 -6.87 -5.57 6.57
CA TYR A 37 -5.70 -6.40 6.84
C TYR A 37 -5.00 -6.01 8.15
N ILE A 38 -4.80 -4.70 8.37
CA ILE A 38 -4.23 -4.17 9.62
C ILE A 38 -5.05 -4.59 10.84
N ILE A 39 -6.37 -4.41 10.77
CA ILE A 39 -7.29 -4.72 11.87
C ILE A 39 -7.31 -6.23 12.15
N GLN A 40 -7.46 -7.05 11.11
CA GLN A 40 -7.59 -8.50 11.26
C GLN A 40 -6.32 -9.15 11.83
N ASN A 41 -5.15 -8.68 11.39
CA ASN A 41 -3.87 -9.21 11.84
C ASN A 41 -3.32 -8.48 13.08
N ARG A 42 -4.07 -7.52 13.63
CA ARG A 42 -3.68 -6.70 14.80
C ARG A 42 -2.27 -6.11 14.65
N ILE A 43 -1.96 -5.59 13.47
CA ILE A 43 -0.65 -5.02 13.16
C ILE A 43 -0.39 -3.82 14.05
N LYS A 44 0.78 -3.81 14.70
CA LYS A 44 1.22 -2.72 15.59
C LYS A 44 2.48 -2.01 15.09
N ASP A 45 3.23 -2.63 14.19
CA ASP A 45 4.43 -2.08 13.60
C ASP A 45 4.20 -1.83 12.10
N ALA A 46 4.47 -0.60 11.67
CA ALA A 46 4.32 -0.22 10.27
C ALA A 46 5.27 -0.98 9.33
N ALA A 47 6.39 -1.51 9.82
CA ALA A 47 7.26 -2.37 9.03
C ALA A 47 6.52 -3.63 8.53
N GLN A 48 5.54 -4.13 9.29
CA GLN A 48 4.73 -5.30 8.91
C GLN A 48 3.75 -5.02 7.76
N LEU A 49 3.47 -3.75 7.45
CA LEU A 49 2.62 -3.39 6.30
C LEU A 49 3.22 -3.83 4.97
N LYS A 50 4.56 -3.97 4.91
CA LYS A 50 5.28 -4.46 3.73
C LYS A 50 4.89 -5.90 3.35
N ASN A 51 4.28 -6.65 4.27
CA ASN A 51 3.81 -8.02 4.04
C ASN A 51 2.39 -8.08 3.46
N PHE A 52 1.74 -6.94 3.21
CA PHE A 52 0.42 -6.92 2.58
C PHE A 52 0.48 -7.44 1.14
N ASP A 53 -0.35 -8.44 0.85
CA ASP A 53 -0.38 -9.18 -0.42
C ASP A 53 -1.79 -9.37 -1.00
N LEU A 54 -2.80 -8.69 -0.45
CA LEU A 54 -4.19 -8.88 -0.86
C LEU A 54 -4.48 -8.20 -2.22
N GLY A 55 -5.35 -8.83 -3.00
CA GLY A 55 -5.86 -8.27 -4.25
C GLY A 55 -4.82 -8.21 -5.38
N GLY A 56 -3.72 -8.96 -5.27
CA GLY A 56 -2.64 -9.01 -6.27
C GLY A 56 -1.64 -7.87 -6.18
N TYR A 57 -1.71 -7.06 -5.11
CA TYR A 57 -0.72 -6.02 -4.84
C TYR A 57 0.54 -6.62 -4.23
N ILE A 58 1.70 -6.17 -4.71
CA ILE A 58 3.02 -6.62 -4.27
C ILE A 58 3.84 -5.41 -3.84
N PHE A 59 4.45 -5.49 -2.66
CA PHE A 59 5.34 -4.46 -2.13
C PHE A 59 6.55 -4.21 -3.05
N GLN A 60 6.89 -2.94 -3.26
CA GLN A 60 8.01 -2.50 -4.10
C GLN A 60 9.12 -1.87 -3.24
N PRO A 61 10.15 -2.64 -2.83
CA PRO A 61 11.16 -2.16 -1.89
C PRO A 61 12.00 -1.01 -2.45
N THR A 62 12.35 -1.05 -3.74
CA THR A 62 13.18 -0.02 -4.39
C THR A 62 12.44 1.28 -4.65
N LEU A 63 11.10 1.26 -4.60
CA LEU A 63 10.23 2.42 -4.78
C LEU A 63 9.65 2.94 -3.46
N SER A 64 10.04 2.34 -2.33
CA SER A 64 9.53 2.66 -1.01
C SER A 64 10.59 3.28 -0.13
N ASP A 65 10.14 4.14 0.79
CA ASP A 65 10.98 4.77 1.80
C ASP A 65 10.28 4.75 3.18
N HIS A 66 10.79 5.57 4.10
CA HIS A 66 10.28 5.68 5.47
C HIS A 66 8.92 6.39 5.59
N LYS A 67 8.47 7.11 4.56
CA LYS A 67 7.18 7.82 4.53
C LYS A 67 6.20 7.22 3.54
N THR A 68 6.68 6.56 2.49
CA THR A 68 5.87 6.04 1.41
C THR A 68 6.18 4.57 1.16
N ILE A 69 5.15 3.74 1.18
CA ILE A 69 5.24 2.31 0.93
C ILE A 69 4.44 2.03 -0.33
N GLU A 70 5.11 1.64 -1.40
CA GLU A 70 4.48 1.38 -2.68
C GLU A 70 4.11 -0.09 -2.85
N PHE A 71 2.90 -0.32 -3.36
CA PHE A 71 2.38 -1.62 -3.74
C PHE A 71 1.89 -1.56 -5.18
N HIS A 72 2.33 -2.51 -6.01
CA HIS A 72 2.01 -2.55 -7.43
C HIS A 72 1.25 -3.82 -7.75
N ARG A 73 0.21 -3.71 -8.58
CA ARG A 73 -0.56 -4.82 -9.10
C ARG A 73 -0.45 -4.85 -10.62
N MET A 74 -0.13 -6.01 -11.18
CA MET A 74 -0.12 -6.20 -12.64
C MET A 74 -1.56 -6.28 -13.14
N MET A 75 -1.87 -5.47 -14.16
CA MET A 75 -3.10 -5.60 -14.93
C MET A 75 -2.79 -6.36 -16.21
N ASP A 76 -3.51 -7.45 -16.44
CA ASP A 76 -3.62 -8.07 -17.76
C ASP A 76 -4.43 -7.18 -18.72
#